data_AF-A0A954PVC9-F1
#
_entry.id   AF-A0A954PVC9-F1
#
_cell.length_a   1.000
_cell.length_b   1.000
_cell.length_c   1.000
_cell.angle_alpha   90.00
_cell.angle_beta   90.00
_cell.angle_gamma   90.00
#
_symmetry.space_group_name_H-M   'P 1'
#
loop_
_entity.id
_entity.type
_entity.pdbx_description
1 polymer ?
#
loop_
_entity_poly.entity_id
_entity_poly.type
_entity_poly.pdbx_seq_one_letter_code
_entity_poly.pdbx_strand_id
1 'polypeptide(L)'
;MMDTLDQMSDDETFRALTGMFLEGEKFIDYGVVFFIDPDDDQVIHAALPLTSSTDQDVRRNTDEAIRILPEFLSSLPNVIPLVTGRDLVVRMVSSYRHLDDEVSELVVVPWNTMHPDIDNGFDK
;
A
#
# COMPACT_ATOMS: atom_id res chain seq x y z
N MET A 1 -15.14 16.08 28.61
CA MET A 1 -14.67 14.83 27.96
C MET A 1 -14.15 15.18 26.58
N MET A 2 -13.07 15.94 26.56
CA MET A 2 -12.12 16.13 25.47
C MET A 2 -10.75 15.91 26.15
N ASP A 3 -9.73 15.48 25.43
CA ASP A 3 -8.33 15.23 25.88
C ASP A 3 -7.95 13.77 26.15
N THR A 4 -8.23 12.87 25.20
CA THR A 4 -7.49 11.58 25.12
C THR A 4 -6.52 11.53 23.93
N LEU A 5 -6.55 12.52 23.03
CA LEU A 5 -5.72 12.54 21.82
C LEU A 5 -4.50 13.47 21.91
N ASP A 6 -4.39 14.29 22.97
CA ASP A 6 -3.35 15.33 23.09
C ASP A 6 -2.08 14.86 23.83
N GLN A 7 -1.97 13.55 24.14
CA GLN A 7 -0.87 13.00 24.93
C GLN A 7 -0.36 11.63 24.46
N MET A 8 -0.56 11.26 23.19
CA MET A 8 0.18 10.13 22.65
C MET A 8 1.57 10.61 22.26
N SER A 9 2.60 9.91 22.76
CA SER A 9 3.95 10.11 22.21
C SER A 9 3.94 9.78 20.71
N ASP A 10 4.82 10.42 19.94
CA ASP A 10 4.94 10.14 18.49
C ASP A 10 5.08 8.63 18.24
N ASP A 11 5.84 7.92 19.08
CA ASP A 11 6.03 6.47 19.03
C ASP A 11 4.73 5.65 19.19
N GLU A 12 3.83 6.07 20.09
CA GLU A 12 2.53 5.41 20.29
C GLU A 12 1.59 5.68 19.11
N THR A 13 1.65 6.89 18.55
CA THR A 13 0.88 7.27 17.37
C THR A 13 1.30 6.43 16.17
N PHE A 14 2.61 6.31 15.91
CA PHE A 14 3.11 5.50 14.80
C PHE A 14 2.79 4.01 14.95
N ARG A 15 2.84 3.47 16.18
CA ARG A 15 2.41 2.08 16.43
C ARG A 15 0.93 1.88 16.18
N ALA A 16 0.09 2.84 16.57
CA ALA A 16 -1.33 2.79 16.27
C ALA A 16 -1.61 2.84 14.76
N LEU A 17 -0.87 3.66 14.01
CA LEU A 17 -0.95 3.71 12.54
C LEU A 17 -0.58 2.37 11.90
N THR A 18 0.50 1.72 12.36
CA THR A 18 0.84 0.36 11.91
C THR A 18 -0.31 -0.62 12.20
N GLY A 19 -0.88 -0.57 13.40
CA GLY A 19 -2.01 -1.44 13.79
C GLY A 19 -3.22 -1.25 12.86
N MET A 20 -3.63 -0.01 12.64
CA MET A 20 -4.74 0.32 11.74
C MET A 20 -4.49 -0.16 10.32
N PHE A 21 -3.28 0.05 9.78
CA PHE A 21 -2.92 -0.46 8.46
C PHE A 21 -3.05 -1.99 8.38
N LEU A 22 -2.59 -2.71 9.42
CA LEU A 22 -2.69 -4.17 9.48
C LEU A 22 -4.13 -4.68 9.66
N GLU A 23 -5.03 -3.85 10.18
CA GLU A 23 -6.47 -4.11 10.26
C GLU A 23 -7.21 -3.79 8.95
N GLY A 24 -6.48 -3.30 7.94
CA GLY A 24 -7.00 -3.00 6.60
C GLY A 24 -7.49 -1.57 6.41
N GLU A 25 -7.18 -0.66 7.33
CA GLU A 25 -7.48 0.76 7.16
C GLU A 25 -6.72 1.33 5.95
N LYS A 26 -7.37 2.29 5.28
CA LYS A 26 -6.90 2.88 4.03
C LYS A 26 -6.08 4.13 4.31
N PHE A 27 -4.85 4.17 3.79
CA PHE A 27 -3.92 5.29 3.95
C PHE A 27 -3.64 5.95 2.60
N ILE A 28 -3.65 7.28 2.55
CA ILE A 28 -3.26 8.02 1.35
C ILE A 28 -1.85 8.55 1.53
N ASP A 29 -0.96 8.22 0.60
CA ASP A 29 0.38 8.80 0.51
C ASP A 29 0.71 9.20 -0.93
N TYR A 30 1.13 10.46 -1.12
CA TYR A 30 1.34 11.10 -2.44
C TYR A 30 0.24 10.83 -3.49
N GLY A 31 -1.01 10.64 -3.07
CA GLY A 31 -2.12 10.32 -3.99
C GLY A 31 -2.22 8.85 -4.37
N VAL A 32 -1.60 7.94 -3.61
CA VAL A 32 -1.84 6.50 -3.69
C VAL A 32 -2.54 6.06 -2.42
N VAL A 33 -3.65 5.34 -2.56
CA VAL A 33 -4.29 4.69 -1.40
C VAL A 33 -3.65 3.33 -1.21
N PHE A 34 -3.04 3.08 -0.05
CA PHE A 34 -2.54 1.77 0.36
C PHE A 34 -3.42 1.16 1.44
N PHE A 35 -3.62 -0.15 1.36
CA PHE A 35 -4.30 -0.96 2.37
C PHE A 35 -3.93 -2.44 2.19
N ILE A 36 -4.26 -3.26 3.18
CA ILE A 36 -4.24 -4.72 3.05
C ILE A 36 -5.64 -5.26 3.33
N ASP A 37 -5.92 -6.47 2.87
CA ASP A 37 -7.03 -7.24 3.39
C ASP A 37 -6.49 -8.10 4.55
N PRO A 38 -7.00 -7.97 5.78
CA PRO A 38 -6.52 -8.76 6.92
C PRO A 38 -6.74 -10.26 6.73
N ASP A 39 -7.65 -10.67 5.83
CA ASP A 39 -7.93 -12.06 5.49
C ASP A 39 -7.08 -12.56 4.29
N ASP A 40 -6.28 -11.70 3.65
CA ASP A 40 -5.35 -12.04 2.56
C ASP A 40 -3.90 -11.67 2.93
N ASP A 41 -3.10 -12.69 3.25
CA ASP A 41 -1.69 -12.52 3.61
C ASP A 41 -0.75 -12.46 2.40
N GLN A 42 -1.27 -12.52 1.17
CA GLN A 42 -0.46 -12.56 -0.06
C GLN A 42 -0.30 -11.20 -0.73
N VAL A 43 -1.14 -10.21 -0.39
CA VAL A 43 -1.26 -8.98 -1.18
C VAL A 43 -1.19 -7.70 -0.34
N ILE A 44 -0.57 -6.67 -0.91
CA ILE A 44 -0.75 -5.27 -0.56
C ILE A 44 -1.53 -4.61 -1.69
N HIS A 45 -2.56 -3.85 -1.36
CA HIS A 45 -3.31 -3.11 -2.37
C HIS A 45 -2.84 -1.66 -2.46
N ALA A 46 -2.72 -1.17 -3.69
CA ALA A 46 -2.62 0.24 -4.02
C ALA A 46 -3.81 0.63 -4.89
N ALA A 47 -4.31 1.86 -4.77
CA ALA A 47 -5.30 2.39 -5.68
C ALA A 47 -4.99 3.81 -6.11
N LEU A 48 -5.15 4.07 -7.42
CA LEU A 48 -5.00 5.39 -8.02
C LEU A 48 -6.17 5.66 -8.98
N PRO A 49 -6.68 6.90 -9.04
CA PRO A 49 -7.67 7.29 -10.02
C PRO A 49 -7.06 7.26 -11.42
N LEU A 50 -7.83 6.77 -12.38
CA LEU A 50 -7.43 6.74 -13.77
C LEU A 50 -8.33 7.66 -14.59
N THR A 51 -7.74 8.75 -15.08
CA THR A 51 -8.47 9.75 -15.91
C THR A 51 -8.65 9.29 -17.35
N SER A 52 -7.82 8.35 -17.82
CA SER A 52 -7.89 7.76 -19.16
C SER A 52 -7.34 6.33 -19.13
N SER A 53 -8.02 5.39 -19.79
CA SER A 53 -7.65 3.97 -19.79
C SER A 53 -6.59 3.63 -20.85
N THR A 54 -5.60 4.51 -21.03
CA THR A 54 -4.49 4.21 -21.93
C THR A 54 -3.44 3.37 -21.19
N ASP A 55 -2.82 2.42 -21.88
CA ASP A 55 -1.74 1.59 -21.33
C ASP A 55 -0.62 2.42 -20.70
N GLN A 56 -0.36 3.61 -21.25
CA GLN A 56 0.64 4.54 -20.73
C GLN A 56 0.24 5.13 -19.37
N ASP A 57 -1.03 5.50 -19.17
CA ASP A 57 -1.51 6.02 -17.89
C ASP A 57 -1.58 4.92 -16.83
N VAL A 58 -2.02 3.71 -17.22
CA VAL A 58 -2.00 2.52 -16.35
C VAL A 58 -0.56 2.25 -15.89
N ARG A 59 0.38 2.18 -16.84
CA ARG A 59 1.80 1.96 -16.53
C ARG A 59 2.36 3.05 -15.61
N ARG A 60 2.05 4.33 -15.87
CA ARG A 60 2.49 5.44 -15.02
C ARG A 60 1.97 5.28 -13.59
N ASN A 61 0.69 4.97 -13.42
CA ASN A 61 0.09 4.79 -12.10
C ASN A 61 0.69 3.58 -11.36
N THR A 62 0.97 2.49 -12.09
CA THR A 62 1.66 1.31 -11.53
C THR A 62 3.09 1.64 -11.10
N ASP A 63 3.87 2.30 -11.97
CA ASP A 63 5.25 2.73 -11.67
C ASP A 63 5.27 3.65 -10.43
N GLU A 64 4.28 4.53 -10.29
CA GLU A 64 4.14 5.45 -9.15
C GLU A 64 3.80 4.70 -7.85
N ALA A 65 2.88 3.74 -7.89
CA ALA A 65 2.57 2.89 -6.73
C ALA A 65 3.81 2.10 -6.24
N ILE A 66 4.57 1.51 -7.17
CA ILE A 66 5.83 0.81 -6.88
C ILE A 66 6.85 1.76 -6.25
N ARG A 67 6.97 2.99 -6.77
CA ARG A 67 7.92 3.99 -6.28
C ARG A 67 7.61 4.44 -4.85
N ILE A 68 6.33 4.63 -4.51
CA ILE A 68 5.92 5.17 -3.21
C ILE A 68 5.86 4.10 -2.13
N LEU A 69 5.52 2.86 -2.48
CA LEU A 69 5.31 1.78 -1.50
C LEU A 69 6.46 1.65 -0.46
N PRO A 70 7.77 1.66 -0.84
CA PRO A 70 8.85 1.57 0.14
C PRO A 70 8.92 2.75 1.11
N GLU A 71 8.62 3.97 0.63
CA GLU A 71 8.59 5.18 1.45
C GLU A 71 7.42 5.12 2.45
N PHE A 72 6.23 4.75 1.96
CA PHE A 72 5.04 4.54 2.79
C PHE A 72 5.29 3.50 3.88
N LEU A 73 5.81 2.32 3.53
CA LEU A 73 6.11 1.26 4.50
C LEU A 73 7.20 1.68 5.50
N SER A 74 8.19 2.47 5.07
CA SER A 74 9.23 2.98 5.98
C SER A 74 8.69 4.00 7.00
N SER A 75 7.55 4.63 6.72
CA SER A 75 6.88 5.53 7.66
C SER A 75 6.16 4.80 8.80
N LEU A 76 5.88 3.50 8.64
CA LEU A 76 5.18 2.67 9.61
C LEU A 76 6.17 1.77 10.38
N PRO A 77 6.30 1.94 11.71
CA PRO A 77 7.28 1.17 12.47
C PRO A 77 6.96 -0.33 12.43
N ASN A 78 7.99 -1.13 12.18
CA ASN A 78 7.94 -2.60 12.15
C ASN A 78 6.94 -3.22 11.15
N VAL A 79 6.43 -2.46 10.17
CA VAL A 79 5.49 -3.03 9.18
C VAL A 79 6.21 -3.91 8.15
N ILE A 80 7.43 -3.53 7.74
CA ILE A 80 8.15 -4.18 6.64
C ILE A 80 8.27 -5.70 6.84
N PRO A 81 8.71 -6.21 8.01
CA PRO A 81 8.78 -7.67 8.22
C PRO A 81 7.43 -8.39 8.14
N LEU A 82 6.31 -7.70 8.33
CA LEU A 82 4.96 -8.27 8.35
C LEU A 82 4.32 -8.36 6.95
N VAL A 83 4.82 -7.57 6.01
CA VAL A 83 4.29 -7.48 4.64
C VAL A 83 5.30 -7.89 3.57
N THR A 84 6.52 -8.25 3.97
CA THR A 84 7.56 -8.74 3.06
C THR A 84 7.07 -9.99 2.32
N GLY A 85 7.29 -10.03 1.01
CA GLY A 85 6.90 -11.15 0.15
C GLY A 85 5.49 -11.06 -0.40
N ARG A 86 4.70 -10.05 -0.02
CA ARG A 86 3.36 -9.83 -0.57
C ARG A 86 3.44 -9.14 -1.92
N ASP A 87 2.65 -9.60 -2.88
CA ASP A 87 2.55 -8.94 -4.18
C ASP A 87 1.82 -7.60 -4.05
N LEU A 88 2.17 -6.64 -4.90
CA LEU A 88 1.43 -5.37 -4.98
C LEU A 88 0.34 -5.47 -6.04
N VAL A 89 -0.90 -5.29 -5.64
CA VAL A 89 -2.05 -5.19 -6.55
C VAL A 89 -2.43 -3.73 -6.70
N VAL A 90 -2.17 -3.17 -7.88
CA VAL A 90 -2.53 -1.80 -8.23
C VAL A 90 -3.90 -1.78 -8.89
N ARG A 91 -4.85 -1.11 -8.24
CA ARG A 91 -6.25 -0.95 -8.66
C ARG A 91 -6.43 0.41 -9.31
N MET A 92 -6.80 0.42 -10.58
CA MET A 92 -7.17 1.64 -11.28
C MET A 92 -8.65 1.93 -11.02
N VAL A 93 -8.92 2.99 -10.27
CA VAL A 93 -10.29 3.35 -9.86
C VAL A 93 -10.78 4.58 -10.63
N SER A 94 -12.09 4.78 -10.74
CA SER A 94 -12.64 6.02 -11.31
C SER A 94 -12.46 7.21 -10.37
N SER A 95 -12.58 6.96 -9.06
CA SER A 95 -12.40 7.90 -7.97
C SER A 95 -12.22 7.15 -6.65
N TYR A 96 -11.61 7.78 -5.66
CA TYR A 96 -11.47 7.19 -4.32
C TYR A 96 -12.79 6.99 -3.58
N ARG A 97 -13.90 7.60 -4.04
CA ARG A 97 -15.21 7.44 -3.40
C ARG A 97 -15.81 6.05 -3.61
N HIS A 98 -15.32 5.31 -4.61
CA HIS A 98 -15.82 3.99 -5.01
C HIS A 98 -14.69 2.96 -4.99
N LEU A 99 -13.72 3.12 -4.09
CA LEU A 99 -12.51 2.31 -4.05
C LEU A 99 -12.78 0.80 -3.85
N ASP A 100 -13.88 0.47 -3.17
CA ASP A 100 -14.30 -0.90 -2.89
C ASP A 100 -15.17 -1.49 -4.01
N ASP A 101 -15.75 -0.67 -4.89
CA ASP A 101 -16.82 -1.06 -5.82
C ASP A 101 -16.42 -0.99 -7.31
N GLU A 102 -15.47 -0.11 -7.67
CA GLU A 102 -15.17 0.19 -9.07
C GLU A 102 -13.68 0.09 -9.37
N VAL A 103 -13.29 -1.00 -10.02
CA VAL A 103 -11.94 -1.20 -10.56
C VAL A 103 -12.05 -1.34 -12.07
N SER A 104 -11.52 -0.34 -12.78
CA SER A 104 -11.47 -0.31 -14.25
C SER A 104 -10.42 -1.28 -14.78
N GLU A 105 -9.31 -1.41 -14.05
CA GLU A 105 -8.19 -2.27 -14.40
C GLU A 105 -7.37 -2.64 -13.15
N LEU A 106 -6.78 -3.84 -13.16
CA LEU A 106 -5.98 -4.35 -12.06
C LEU A 106 -4.64 -4.86 -12.61
N VAL A 107 -3.56 -4.41 -12.00
CA VAL A 107 -2.20 -4.88 -12.31
C VAL A 107 -1.61 -5.55 -11.06
N VAL A 108 -1.15 -6.79 -11.23
CA VAL A 108 -0.40 -7.51 -10.18
C VAL A 108 1.09 -7.33 -10.45
N VAL A 109 1.80 -6.82 -9.46
CA VAL A 109 3.25 -6.61 -9.49
C VAL A 109 3.88 -7.54 -8.46
N PRO A 110 4.61 -8.58 -8.90
CA PRO A 110 5.20 -9.53 -7.98
C PRO A 110 6.24 -8.87 -7.06
N TRP A 111 6.31 -9.27 -5.78
CA TRP A 111 7.23 -8.67 -4.80
C TRP A 111 8.67 -8.54 -5.30
N ASN A 112 9.21 -9.62 -5.87
CA ASN A 112 10.60 -9.68 -6.35
C ASN A 112 10.89 -8.71 -7.51
N THR A 113 9.85 -8.25 -8.23
CA THR A 113 10.03 -7.25 -9.29
C THR A 113 10.18 -5.83 -8.75
N MET A 114 9.63 -5.55 -7.57
CA MET A 114 9.78 -4.27 -6.87
C MET A 114 11.09 -4.20 -6.09
N HIS A 115 11.58 -5.35 -5.63
CA HIS A 115 12.80 -5.48 -4.82
C HIS A 115 13.74 -6.55 -5.39
N PRO A 116 14.36 -6.32 -6.57
CA PRO A 116 15.19 -7.32 -7.24
C PRO A 116 16.45 -7.71 -6.45
N ASP A 117 16.89 -6.86 -5.51
CA ASP A 117 18.08 -7.10 -4.68
C ASP A 117 17.83 -8.08 -3.51
N ILE A 118 16.56 -8.43 -3.22
CA ILE A 118 16.18 -9.33 -2.12
C ILE A 118 16.18 -10.81 -2.56
N ASP A 119 16.13 -11.09 -3.87
CA ASP A 119 15.96 -12.45 -4.42
C ASP A 119 17.28 -13.24 -4.61
N ASN A 120 18.45 -12.63 -4.38
CA ASN A 120 19.76 -13.30 -4.54
C ASN A 120 20.29 -13.99 -3.25
N GLY A 121 19.41 -14.25 -2.27
CA GLY A 121 19.85 -14.51 -0.88
C GLY A 121 19.47 -15.85 -0.22
N PHE A 122 18.73 -16.73 -0.89
CA PHE A 122 18.37 -18.04 -0.29
C PHE A 122 18.43 -19.19 -1.30
N ASP A 123 19.64 -19.51 -1.77
CA ASP A 123 19.94 -20.88 -2.17
C ASP A 123 21.00 -21.43 -1.21
N LYS A 124 20.68 -22.58 -0.60
CA LYS A 124 21.50 -23.29 0.39
C LYS A 124 22.71 -23.98 -0.22
#